data_AF-Q8STX1-F1
#
_entry.id   AF-Q8STX1-F1
#
_cell.length_a   1.000
_cell.length_b   1.000
_cell.length_c   1.000
_cell.angle_alpha   90.00
_cell.angle_beta   90.00
_cell.angle_gamma   90.00
#
_symmetry.space_group_name_H-M   'P 1'
#
loop_
_entity.id
_entity.type
_entity.pdbx_description
1 polymer ?
#
loop_
_entity_poly.entity_id
_entity_poly.type
_entity_poly.pdbx_seq_one_letter_code
_entity_poly.pdbx_strand_id
1 'polypeptide(L)'
;MPGLVTEILADYGTIPQKISLFLKKRNGSTVDQMLQNTSLTRIQVVHGLSLMIQRRLVKYFQYEKKVYYVLDVEMVYRRTYYAIYCRLIEGLFGENTAALFMKILTNGFTKPEDVSSEEEREELVNAGMVISVDKREASVLVTSSGGLAEYMARAKMEREIDGMSRKNRRTSEKSRFYVVDFGALDAKLVDSRLLTLVRKRYSSKAEMTYRSILRCNLVTVDTITDNLEGETNISREDVASHVKYFSNCGLLRKSLDCTETYFKDGDDVRRVLVVDSLGRILSESSKEARRIFSMILEHRTLEDKDIVTKSLVPSYTVKKALMMLHLNGFVVLKHSGPGESRPVLQWEVDIDRASRVVSEKIKKMLERSWSLINQRWRHVRSSDDVEDEADRELDCMLGLSLDLFVLGPGT
;
A
#
# COMPACT_ATOMS: atom_id res chain seq x y z
N MET A 1 21.90 -7.24 -11.08
CA MET A 1 21.64 -7.53 -9.65
C MET A 1 20.28 -8.19 -9.52
N PRO A 2 20.11 -9.16 -8.61
CA PRO A 2 18.81 -9.74 -8.29
C PRO A 2 17.92 -8.66 -7.67
N GLY A 3 17.04 -8.04 -8.46
CA GLY A 3 16.20 -6.94 -7.94
C GLY A 3 15.36 -7.36 -6.72
N LEU A 4 14.96 -6.42 -5.85
CA LEU A 4 14.22 -6.63 -4.58
C LEU A 4 13.29 -7.87 -4.50
N VAL A 5 12.44 -8.11 -5.52
CA VAL A 5 11.56 -9.30 -5.62
C VAL A 5 12.31 -10.61 -5.39
N THR A 6 13.51 -10.75 -5.95
CA THR A 6 14.36 -11.94 -5.82
C THR A 6 14.94 -12.10 -4.42
N GLU A 7 15.25 -10.99 -3.74
CA GLU A 7 15.75 -11.02 -2.36
C GLU A 7 14.64 -11.42 -1.39
N ILE A 8 13.42 -10.86 -1.55
CA ILE A 8 12.24 -11.25 -0.76
C ILE A 8 11.93 -12.74 -0.94
N LEU A 9 12.04 -13.25 -2.17
CA LEU A 9 11.73 -14.66 -2.45
C LEU A 9 12.82 -15.62 -1.99
N ALA A 10 14.02 -15.12 -1.66
CA ALA A 10 15.07 -15.93 -1.05
C ALA A 10 14.67 -16.45 0.33
N ASP A 11 13.81 -15.72 1.06
CA ASP A 11 13.31 -16.09 2.38
C ASP A 11 12.52 -17.41 2.37
N TYR A 12 11.93 -17.77 1.22
CA TYR A 12 11.20 -19.03 1.03
C TYR A 12 12.10 -20.18 0.57
N GLY A 13 13.39 -19.92 0.41
CA GLY A 13 14.40 -20.90 0.00
C GLY A 13 14.78 -20.82 -1.48
N THR A 14 15.82 -21.58 -1.83
CA THR A 14 16.46 -21.55 -3.16
C THR A 14 15.55 -22.03 -4.28
N ILE A 15 14.62 -22.95 -3.99
CA ILE A 15 13.69 -23.50 -4.99
C ILE A 15 12.64 -22.45 -5.41
N PRO A 16 11.83 -21.84 -4.50
CA PRO A 16 10.94 -20.73 -4.86
C PRO A 16 11.67 -19.56 -5.52
N GLN A 17 12.89 -19.24 -5.07
CA GLN A 17 13.71 -18.20 -5.68
C GLN A 17 14.05 -18.51 -7.15
N LYS A 18 14.47 -19.74 -7.47
CA LYS A 18 14.74 -20.15 -8.86
C LYS A 18 13.48 -20.15 -9.74
N ILE A 19 12.37 -20.67 -9.22
CA ILE A 19 11.08 -20.69 -9.94
C ILE A 19 10.62 -19.26 -10.24
N SER A 20 10.69 -18.36 -9.26
CA SER A 20 10.27 -16.97 -9.44
C SER A 20 11.15 -16.18 -10.40
N LEU A 21 12.47 -16.39 -10.38
CA LEU A 21 13.38 -15.79 -11.36
C LEU A 21 13.04 -16.23 -12.79
N PHE A 22 12.64 -17.49 -12.96
CA PHE A 22 12.17 -17.99 -14.24
C PHE A 22 10.83 -17.36 -14.63
N LEU A 23 9.83 -17.37 -13.75
CA LEU A 23 8.51 -16.80 -14.00
C LEU A 23 8.53 -15.29 -14.25
N LYS A 24 9.43 -14.55 -13.59
CA LYS A 24 9.64 -13.11 -13.84
C LYS A 24 10.12 -12.83 -15.26
N LYS A 25 10.92 -13.73 -15.85
CA LYS A 25 11.41 -13.61 -17.22
C LYS A 25 10.43 -14.18 -18.26
N ARG A 26 9.72 -15.25 -17.90
CA ARG A 26 8.78 -15.98 -18.77
C ARG A 26 7.47 -16.20 -18.03
N ASN A 27 6.69 -15.13 -17.95
CA ASN A 27 5.40 -15.15 -17.27
C ASN A 27 4.42 -16.07 -18.01
N GLY A 28 3.54 -16.77 -17.29
CA GLY A 28 2.62 -17.74 -17.90
C GLY A 28 3.36 -18.94 -18.47
N SER A 29 4.09 -19.66 -17.62
CA SER A 29 4.83 -20.88 -18.02
C SER A 29 4.25 -22.14 -17.38
N THR A 30 4.40 -23.27 -18.05
CA THR A 30 4.03 -24.61 -17.58
C THR A 30 5.15 -25.25 -16.76
N VAL A 31 4.83 -26.34 -16.03
CA VAL A 31 5.84 -27.12 -15.29
C VAL A 31 6.96 -27.63 -16.20
N ASP A 32 6.63 -28.15 -17.38
CA ASP A 32 7.63 -28.71 -18.30
C ASP A 32 8.62 -27.65 -18.78
N GLN A 33 8.13 -26.44 -19.05
CA GLN A 33 8.98 -25.30 -19.40
C GLN A 33 9.90 -24.90 -18.24
N MET A 34 9.43 -24.94 -16.99
CA MET A 34 10.27 -24.66 -15.82
C MET A 34 11.37 -25.71 -15.67
N LEU A 35 11.06 -26.99 -15.85
CA LEU A 35 12.02 -28.09 -15.71
C LEU A 35 13.18 -27.96 -16.69
N GLN A 36 12.87 -27.63 -17.94
CA GLN A 36 13.87 -27.45 -18.99
C GLN A 36 14.84 -26.27 -18.73
N ASN A 37 14.44 -25.30 -17.91
CA ASN A 37 15.18 -24.02 -17.79
C ASN A 37 15.73 -23.70 -16.39
N THR A 38 15.38 -24.47 -15.34
CA THR A 38 15.74 -24.14 -13.94
C THR A 38 16.69 -25.13 -13.26
N SER A 39 17.07 -26.20 -13.95
CA SER A 39 17.80 -27.37 -13.41
C SER A 39 17.18 -28.01 -12.16
N LEU A 40 15.91 -27.70 -11.88
CA LEU A 40 15.13 -28.30 -10.80
C LEU A 40 14.51 -29.62 -11.25
N THR A 41 14.34 -30.54 -10.31
CA THR A 41 13.59 -31.78 -10.56
C THR A 41 12.09 -31.52 -10.57
N ARG A 42 11.30 -32.44 -11.14
CA ARG A 42 9.84 -32.34 -11.17
C ARG A 42 9.23 -32.18 -9.77
N ILE A 43 9.73 -32.96 -8.81
CA ILE A 43 9.27 -32.89 -7.42
C ILE A 43 9.58 -31.52 -6.81
N GLN A 44 10.78 -30.97 -7.04
CA GLN A 44 11.16 -29.64 -6.55
C GLN A 44 10.27 -28.54 -7.14
N VAL A 45 10.01 -28.57 -8.46
CA VAL A 45 9.12 -27.59 -9.10
C VAL A 45 7.71 -27.69 -8.55
N VAL A 46 7.15 -28.89 -8.42
CA VAL A 46 5.79 -29.08 -7.89
C VAL A 46 5.69 -28.63 -6.44
N HIS A 47 6.61 -29.03 -5.56
CA HIS A 47 6.59 -28.60 -4.15
C HIS A 47 6.81 -27.08 -4.01
N GLY A 48 7.73 -26.52 -4.79
CA GLY A 48 7.97 -25.08 -4.82
C GLY A 48 6.74 -24.29 -5.27
N LEU A 49 6.10 -24.70 -6.36
CA LEU A 49 4.86 -24.09 -6.83
C LEU A 49 3.73 -24.24 -5.80
N SER A 50 3.56 -25.42 -5.18
CA SER A 50 2.56 -25.63 -4.13
C SER A 50 2.75 -24.67 -2.96
N LEU A 51 3.99 -24.50 -2.49
CA LEU A 51 4.31 -23.52 -1.44
C LEU A 51 4.01 -22.08 -1.89
N MET A 52 4.41 -21.69 -3.09
CA MET A 52 4.18 -20.33 -3.60
C MET A 52 2.69 -20.03 -3.81
N ILE A 53 1.90 -21.00 -4.28
CA ILE A 53 0.44 -20.89 -4.41
C ILE A 53 -0.21 -20.77 -3.03
N GLN A 54 0.20 -21.62 -2.09
CA GLN A 54 -0.26 -21.58 -0.70
C GLN A 54 -0.06 -20.21 -0.06
N ARG A 55 1.09 -19.57 -0.34
CA ARG A 55 1.45 -18.22 0.12
C ARG A 55 0.94 -17.10 -0.80
N ARG A 56 0.15 -17.42 -1.83
CA ARG A 56 -0.43 -16.50 -2.82
C ARG A 56 0.59 -15.68 -3.62
N LEU A 57 1.81 -16.18 -3.77
CA LEU A 57 2.88 -15.55 -4.55
C LEU A 57 2.80 -15.92 -6.04
N VAL A 58 2.10 -17.01 -6.37
CA VAL A 58 1.92 -17.50 -7.74
C VAL A 58 0.44 -17.75 -7.99
N LYS A 59 -0.05 -17.23 -9.11
CA LYS A 59 -1.36 -17.53 -9.71
C LYS A 59 -1.20 -18.61 -10.78
N TYR A 60 -2.26 -19.35 -11.08
CA TYR A 60 -2.25 -20.31 -12.19
C TYR A 60 -3.56 -20.28 -12.96
N PHE A 61 -3.52 -20.52 -14.27
CA PHE A 61 -4.73 -20.65 -15.07
C PHE A 61 -4.62 -21.85 -16.02
N GLN A 62 -5.75 -22.39 -16.44
CA GLN A 62 -5.79 -23.49 -17.41
C GLN A 62 -6.11 -22.95 -18.81
N TYR A 63 -5.27 -23.30 -19.78
CA TYR A 63 -5.47 -22.95 -21.19
C TYR A 63 -5.09 -24.17 -22.04
N GLU A 64 -5.96 -24.54 -23.00
CA GLU A 64 -5.75 -25.71 -23.88
C GLU A 64 -5.34 -27.00 -23.12
N LYS A 65 -6.04 -27.31 -22.02
CA LYS A 65 -5.77 -28.45 -21.12
C LYS A 65 -4.41 -28.42 -20.41
N LYS A 66 -3.62 -27.34 -20.53
CA LYS A 66 -2.36 -27.13 -19.81
C LYS A 66 -2.54 -26.10 -18.69
N VAL A 67 -1.74 -26.22 -17.63
CA VAL A 67 -1.73 -25.28 -16.50
C VAL A 67 -0.53 -24.36 -16.63
N TYR A 68 -0.80 -23.06 -16.64
CA TYR A 68 0.18 -21.99 -16.74
C TYR A 68 0.26 -21.24 -15.41
N TYR A 69 1.48 -20.91 -14.99
CA TYR A 69 1.76 -20.25 -13.73
C TYR A 69 2.29 -18.84 -13.97
N VAL A 70 1.86 -17.89 -13.14
CA VAL A 70 2.17 -16.47 -13.20
C VAL A 70 2.65 -16.00 -11.84
N LEU A 71 3.80 -15.32 -11.81
CA LEU A 71 4.28 -14.71 -10.57
C LEU A 71 3.44 -13.47 -10.25
N ASP A 72 2.86 -13.42 -9.06
CA ASP A 72 2.15 -12.25 -8.56
C ASP A 72 3.15 -11.31 -7.87
N VAL A 73 3.74 -10.41 -8.66
CA VAL A 73 4.78 -9.50 -8.18
C VAL A 73 4.26 -8.54 -7.11
N GLU A 74 2.99 -8.13 -7.19
CA GLU A 74 2.37 -7.27 -6.18
C GLU A 74 2.33 -7.98 -4.82
N MET A 75 1.92 -9.24 -4.81
CA MET A 75 1.91 -10.07 -3.59
C MET A 75 3.32 -10.27 -3.01
N VAL A 76 4.35 -10.34 -3.85
CA VAL A 76 5.74 -10.37 -3.37
C VAL A 76 6.12 -9.06 -2.71
N TYR A 77 5.78 -7.91 -3.30
CA TYR A 77 6.03 -6.61 -2.67
C TYR A 77 5.28 -6.44 -1.36
N ARG A 78 4.04 -6.97 -1.25
CA ARG A 78 3.27 -6.92 0.00
C ARG A 78 4.00 -7.54 1.20
N ARG A 79 4.93 -8.46 0.97
CA ARG A 79 5.76 -9.05 2.03
C ARG A 79 6.57 -8.00 2.81
N THR A 80 6.93 -6.88 2.17
CA THR A 80 7.63 -5.77 2.85
C THR A 80 6.73 -5.03 3.83
N TYR A 81 5.40 -5.15 3.70
CA TYR A 81 4.42 -4.47 4.54
C TYR A 81 3.93 -5.32 5.72
N TYR A 82 4.34 -6.59 5.83
CA TYR A 82 3.78 -7.53 6.82
C TYR A 82 3.87 -7.02 8.25
N ALA A 83 5.04 -6.50 8.66
CA ALA A 83 5.23 -5.96 9.99
C ALA A 83 4.35 -4.71 10.24
N ILE A 84 4.11 -3.90 9.21
CA ILE A 84 3.22 -2.74 9.30
C ILE A 84 1.76 -3.20 9.49
N TYR A 85 1.32 -4.22 8.76
CA TYR A 85 -0.01 -4.80 8.93
C TYR A 85 -0.17 -5.41 10.32
N CYS A 86 0.82 -6.16 10.83
CA CYS A 86 0.76 -6.72 12.18
C CYS A 86 0.64 -5.61 13.24
N ARG A 87 1.44 -4.54 13.17
CA ARG A 87 1.34 -3.39 14.09
C ARG A 87 -0.03 -2.70 14.00
N LEU A 88 -0.61 -2.61 12.80
CA LEU A 88 -1.95 -2.07 12.61
C LEU A 88 -3.01 -2.93 13.32
N ILE A 89 -2.96 -4.25 13.15
CA ILE A 89 -3.89 -5.19 13.80
C ILE A 89 -3.71 -5.18 15.31
N GLU A 90 -2.46 -5.17 15.79
CA GLU A 90 -2.14 -5.08 17.22
C GLU A 90 -2.73 -3.82 17.85
N GLY A 91 -2.60 -2.67 17.19
CA GLY A 91 -3.18 -1.41 17.67
C GLY A 91 -4.72 -1.37 17.65
N LEU A 92 -5.38 -2.23 16.86
CA LEU A 92 -6.83 -2.27 16.73
C LEU A 92 -7.49 -3.33 17.64
N PHE A 93 -6.86 -4.50 17.76
CA PHE A 93 -7.46 -5.70 18.36
C PHE A 93 -6.59 -6.32 19.47
N GLY A 94 -5.40 -5.77 19.72
CA GLY A 94 -4.46 -6.28 20.72
C GLY A 94 -3.48 -7.34 20.18
N GLU A 95 -2.52 -7.71 21.03
CA GLU A 95 -1.37 -8.55 20.68
C GLU A 95 -1.77 -9.99 20.29
N ASN A 96 -2.72 -10.60 21.00
CA ASN A 96 -3.15 -11.97 20.72
C ASN A 96 -3.76 -12.10 19.32
N THR A 97 -4.70 -11.21 18.98
CA THR A 97 -5.32 -11.16 17.66
C THR A 97 -4.29 -10.85 16.57
N ALA A 98 -3.28 -10.02 16.85
CA ALA A 98 -2.17 -9.76 15.93
C ALA A 98 -1.27 -10.99 15.69
N ALA A 99 -0.98 -11.77 16.73
CA ALA A 99 -0.23 -13.02 16.61
C ALA A 99 -1.00 -14.04 15.76
N LEU A 100 -2.31 -14.15 15.97
CA LEU A 100 -3.17 -14.98 15.13
C LEU A 100 -3.18 -14.50 13.68
N PHE A 101 -3.36 -13.20 13.47
CA PHE A 101 -3.33 -12.59 12.14
C PHE A 101 -1.99 -12.83 11.44
N MET A 102 -0.86 -12.71 12.14
CA MET A 102 0.47 -13.00 11.59
C MET A 102 0.58 -14.45 11.10
N LYS A 103 -0.02 -15.42 11.81
CA LYS A 103 -0.08 -16.82 11.37
C LYS A 103 -0.85 -16.95 10.05
N ILE A 104 -1.99 -16.29 9.92
CA ILE A 104 -2.79 -16.30 8.68
C ILE A 104 -2.02 -15.60 7.54
N LEU A 105 -1.49 -14.41 7.81
CA LEU A 105 -0.76 -13.57 6.86
C LEU A 105 0.48 -14.28 6.30
N THR A 106 1.23 -14.94 7.17
CA THR A 106 2.39 -15.71 6.73
C THR A 106 1.91 -16.92 5.93
N ASN A 107 0.99 -17.75 6.45
CA ASN A 107 0.58 -19.02 5.83
C ASN A 107 -0.20 -18.89 4.52
N GLY A 108 -0.84 -17.75 4.27
CA GLY A 108 -1.71 -17.53 3.12
C GLY A 108 -3.06 -18.22 3.35
N PHE A 109 -3.31 -19.37 2.74
CA PHE A 109 -4.54 -20.14 2.94
C PHE A 109 -4.51 -20.94 4.26
N THR A 110 -5.12 -20.42 5.32
CA THR A 110 -5.05 -21.06 6.65
C THR A 110 -6.32 -21.83 6.96
N LYS A 111 -6.24 -23.07 7.42
CA LYS A 111 -7.45 -23.82 7.77
C LYS A 111 -8.01 -23.38 9.13
N PRO A 112 -9.32 -23.54 9.38
CA PRO A 112 -9.91 -23.24 10.68
C PRO A 112 -9.26 -23.99 11.84
N GLU A 113 -8.83 -25.23 11.63
CA GLU A 113 -8.23 -26.06 12.68
C GLU A 113 -6.81 -25.59 13.08
N ASP A 114 -6.16 -24.81 12.19
CA ASP A 114 -4.84 -24.26 12.46
C ASP A 114 -4.92 -22.98 13.31
N VAL A 115 -6.11 -22.50 13.63
CA VAL A 115 -6.37 -21.27 14.38
C VAL A 115 -6.95 -21.64 15.75
N SER A 116 -6.22 -21.33 16.83
CA SER A 116 -6.56 -21.78 18.18
C SER A 116 -7.69 -21.01 18.85
N SER A 117 -7.93 -19.74 18.46
CA SER A 117 -8.96 -18.89 19.06
C SER A 117 -10.06 -18.60 18.04
N GLU A 118 -11.29 -19.07 18.31
CA GLU A 118 -12.43 -18.80 17.43
C GLU A 118 -12.92 -17.35 17.55
N GLU A 119 -12.84 -16.77 18.74
CA GLU A 119 -13.29 -15.40 19.04
C GLU A 119 -12.46 -14.34 18.30
N GLU A 120 -11.13 -14.38 18.46
CA GLU A 120 -10.19 -13.48 17.77
C GLU A 120 -10.31 -13.59 16.24
N ARG A 121 -10.59 -14.80 15.76
CA ARG A 121 -10.81 -15.09 14.35
C ARG A 121 -12.09 -14.44 13.84
N GLU A 122 -13.19 -14.58 14.58
CA GLU A 122 -14.47 -13.94 14.24
C GLU A 122 -14.35 -12.42 14.27
N GLU A 123 -13.59 -11.86 15.20
CA GLU A 123 -13.30 -10.43 15.26
C GLU A 123 -12.62 -9.93 13.97
N LEU A 124 -11.57 -10.61 13.51
CA LEU A 124 -10.87 -10.29 12.25
C LEU A 124 -11.77 -10.42 11.02
N VAL A 125 -12.67 -11.41 11.01
CA VAL A 125 -13.62 -11.63 9.92
C VAL A 125 -14.70 -10.55 9.91
N ASN A 126 -15.26 -10.22 11.07
CA ASN A 126 -16.28 -9.18 11.23
C ASN A 126 -15.72 -7.80 10.87
N ALA A 127 -14.45 -7.54 11.18
CA ALA A 127 -13.75 -6.33 10.77
C ALA A 127 -13.43 -6.29 9.27
N GLY A 128 -13.53 -7.41 8.55
CA GLY A 128 -13.20 -7.54 7.13
C GLY A 128 -11.70 -7.59 6.84
N MET A 129 -10.85 -7.83 7.83
CA MET A 129 -9.39 -7.99 7.65
C MET A 129 -9.02 -9.39 7.14
N VAL A 130 -9.87 -10.36 7.49
CA VAL A 130 -9.76 -11.76 7.06
C VAL A 130 -11.08 -12.17 6.43
N ILE A 131 -10.99 -12.96 5.37
CA ILE A 131 -12.11 -13.50 4.63
C ILE A 131 -12.14 -15.02 4.76
N SER A 132 -13.33 -15.56 5.04
CA SER A 132 -13.57 -17.00 4.98
C SER A 132 -13.88 -17.38 3.53
N VAL A 133 -13.09 -18.29 2.97
CA VAL A 133 -13.26 -18.74 1.58
C VAL A 133 -13.53 -20.25 1.49
N ASP A 134 -14.41 -20.62 0.58
CA ASP A 134 -14.63 -22.01 0.21
C ASP A 134 -13.58 -22.52 -0.81
N LYS A 135 -13.69 -23.78 -1.24
CA LYS A 135 -12.75 -24.37 -2.21
C LYS A 135 -12.84 -23.71 -3.61
N ARG A 136 -14.03 -23.31 -4.04
CA ARG A 136 -14.26 -22.67 -5.35
C ARG A 136 -13.69 -21.26 -5.33
N GLU A 137 -13.96 -20.49 -4.28
CA GLU A 137 -13.46 -19.13 -4.08
C GLU A 137 -11.93 -19.11 -3.94
N ALA A 138 -11.35 -20.08 -3.21
CA ALA A 138 -9.90 -20.26 -3.16
C ALA A 138 -9.31 -20.56 -4.55
N SER A 139 -10.00 -21.34 -5.38
CA SER A 139 -9.57 -21.58 -6.77
C SER A 139 -9.61 -20.29 -7.58
N VAL A 140 -10.65 -19.46 -7.43
CA VAL A 140 -10.76 -18.17 -8.12
C VAL A 140 -9.62 -17.24 -7.72
N LEU A 141 -9.33 -17.15 -6.42
CA LEU A 141 -8.23 -16.34 -5.87
C LEU A 141 -6.87 -16.62 -6.52
N VAL A 142 -6.65 -17.86 -6.95
CA VAL A 142 -5.40 -18.27 -7.60
C VAL A 142 -5.51 -18.23 -9.13
N THR A 143 -6.72 -18.28 -9.69
CA THR A 143 -6.94 -18.40 -11.15
C THR A 143 -7.32 -17.11 -11.87
N SER A 144 -7.96 -16.16 -11.20
CA SER A 144 -8.42 -14.93 -11.82
C SER A 144 -7.37 -13.83 -11.76
N SER A 145 -7.26 -13.08 -12.86
CA SER A 145 -6.60 -11.77 -12.91
C SER A 145 -7.50 -10.63 -12.39
N GLY A 146 -8.80 -10.88 -12.19
CA GLY A 146 -9.77 -9.91 -11.68
C GLY A 146 -9.62 -9.62 -10.18
N GLY A 147 -10.03 -8.42 -9.76
CA GLY A 147 -9.95 -7.96 -8.37
C GLY A 147 -10.85 -8.78 -7.44
N LEU A 148 -10.28 -9.23 -6.31
CA LEU A 148 -10.96 -10.02 -5.28
C LEU A 148 -12.29 -9.40 -4.81
N ALA A 149 -12.32 -8.07 -4.67
CA ALA A 149 -13.50 -7.33 -4.22
C ALA A 149 -14.69 -7.45 -5.19
N GLU A 150 -14.44 -7.44 -6.51
CA GLU A 150 -15.51 -7.54 -7.51
C GLU A 150 -16.11 -8.95 -7.51
N TYR A 151 -15.28 -9.97 -7.38
CA TYR A 151 -15.74 -11.35 -7.26
C TYR A 151 -16.51 -11.56 -5.94
N MET A 152 -16.00 -11.08 -4.81
CA MET A 152 -16.68 -11.14 -3.51
C MET A 152 -18.05 -10.45 -3.56
N ALA A 153 -18.14 -9.28 -4.19
CA ALA A 153 -19.40 -8.55 -4.35
C ALA A 153 -20.41 -9.35 -5.17
N ARG A 154 -19.98 -9.96 -6.29
CA ARG A 154 -20.83 -10.85 -7.10
C ARG A 154 -21.25 -12.09 -6.33
N ALA A 155 -20.31 -12.77 -5.67
CA ALA A 155 -20.60 -13.97 -4.88
C ALA A 155 -21.56 -13.67 -3.73
N LYS A 156 -21.42 -12.53 -3.06
CA LYS A 156 -22.36 -12.07 -2.02
C LYS A 156 -23.74 -11.81 -2.60
N MET A 157 -23.83 -11.12 -3.74
CA MET A 157 -25.09 -10.85 -4.42
C MET A 157 -25.77 -12.14 -4.88
N GLU A 158 -25.00 -13.11 -5.41
CA GLU A 158 -25.50 -14.44 -5.78
C GLU A 158 -26.05 -15.21 -4.57
N ARG A 159 -25.37 -15.14 -3.41
CA ARG A 159 -25.87 -15.76 -2.16
C ARG A 159 -27.16 -15.11 -1.66
N GLU A 160 -27.27 -13.78 -1.76
CA GLU A 160 -28.49 -13.04 -1.39
C GLU A 160 -29.67 -13.40 -2.31
N ILE A 161 -29.43 -13.53 -3.62
CA ILE A 161 -30.42 -13.96 -4.61
C ILE A 161 -30.84 -15.43 -4.40
N ASP A 162 -29.87 -16.34 -4.17
CA ASP A 162 -30.13 -17.76 -3.92
C ASP A 162 -30.86 -17.97 -2.57
N GLY A 163 -30.57 -17.14 -1.57
CA GLY A 163 -31.19 -17.17 -0.24
C GLY A 163 -32.69 -16.89 -0.27
N MET A 164 -33.18 -16.12 -1.25
CA MET A 164 -34.61 -15.86 -1.43
C MET A 164 -35.35 -17.02 -2.14
N SER A 165 -34.65 -17.89 -2.87
CA SER A 165 -35.27 -18.87 -3.76
C SER A 165 -35.35 -20.30 -3.23
N ARG A 166 -34.60 -20.68 -2.18
CA ARG A 166 -34.56 -22.09 -1.70
C ARG A 166 -34.48 -22.21 -0.17
N LYS A 167 -35.64 -22.27 0.50
CA LYS A 167 -35.78 -22.54 1.94
C LYS A 167 -35.54 -24.00 2.38
N ASN A 168 -35.15 -24.92 1.48
CA ASN A 168 -35.01 -26.34 1.82
C ASN A 168 -33.55 -26.83 1.72
N ARG A 169 -32.98 -27.17 2.90
CA ARG A 169 -31.80 -28.03 3.12
C ARG A 169 -30.59 -27.78 2.21
N ARG A 170 -29.93 -26.63 2.36
CA ARG A 170 -28.48 -26.56 2.11
C ARG A 170 -27.78 -26.73 3.46
N THR A 171 -27.14 -27.87 3.67
CA THR A 171 -26.04 -27.99 4.63
C THR A 171 -25.06 -26.87 4.32
N SER A 172 -24.93 -25.89 5.21
CA SER A 172 -23.98 -24.79 5.05
C SER A 172 -22.59 -25.39 4.80
N GLU A 173 -22.06 -25.22 3.60
CA GLU A 173 -20.74 -25.72 3.24
C GLU A 173 -19.75 -24.96 4.14
N LYS A 174 -19.18 -25.66 5.14
CA LYS A 174 -18.27 -25.03 6.13
C LYS A 174 -17.12 -24.36 5.39
N SER A 175 -16.81 -23.12 5.76
CA SER A 175 -15.62 -22.41 5.28
C SER A 175 -14.39 -23.29 5.47
N ARG A 176 -13.54 -23.38 4.44
CA ARG A 176 -12.38 -24.28 4.45
C ARG A 176 -11.07 -23.57 4.69
N PHE A 177 -11.00 -22.28 4.36
CA PHE A 177 -9.80 -21.50 4.52
C PHE A 177 -10.11 -20.07 4.96
N TYR A 178 -9.17 -19.49 5.69
CA TYR A 178 -9.08 -18.08 6.01
C TYR A 178 -7.93 -17.48 5.24
N VAL A 179 -8.18 -16.30 4.67
CA VAL A 179 -7.21 -15.57 3.87
C VAL A 179 -7.26 -14.10 4.26
N VAL A 180 -6.13 -13.42 4.21
CA VAL A 180 -6.07 -11.97 4.45
C VAL A 180 -6.72 -11.19 3.29
N ASP A 181 -7.62 -10.27 3.63
CA ASP A 181 -8.12 -9.25 2.71
C ASP A 181 -7.17 -8.04 2.72
N PHE A 182 -6.24 -8.09 1.79
CA PHE A 182 -5.25 -7.08 1.56
C PHE A 182 -5.84 -5.72 1.13
N GLY A 183 -6.99 -5.71 0.45
CA GLY A 183 -7.63 -4.45 0.04
C GLY A 183 -8.21 -3.71 1.24
N ALA A 184 -8.86 -4.44 2.14
CA ALA A 184 -9.36 -3.89 3.41
C ALA A 184 -8.22 -3.37 4.30
N LEU A 185 -7.12 -4.14 4.40
CA LEU A 185 -5.93 -3.71 5.14
C LEU A 185 -5.28 -2.45 4.57
N ASP A 186 -5.12 -2.38 3.25
CA ASP A 186 -4.54 -1.22 2.58
C ASP A 186 -5.40 0.03 2.85
N ALA A 187 -6.72 -0.10 2.77
CA ALA A 187 -7.65 0.98 3.10
C ALA A 187 -7.51 1.44 4.56
N LYS A 188 -7.45 0.50 5.52
CA LYS A 188 -7.23 0.84 6.94
C LYS A 188 -5.87 1.46 7.20
N LEU A 189 -4.84 1.01 6.50
CA LEU A 189 -3.50 1.60 6.61
C LEU A 189 -3.50 3.03 6.07
N VAL A 190 -4.12 3.28 4.93
CA VAL A 190 -4.32 4.64 4.38
C VAL A 190 -5.07 5.53 5.38
N ASP A 191 -6.18 5.06 5.94
CA ASP A 191 -6.96 5.76 6.96
C ASP A 191 -6.11 6.14 8.19
N SER A 192 -5.36 5.17 8.73
CA SER A 192 -4.45 5.39 9.88
C SER A 192 -3.39 6.46 9.57
N ARG A 193 -2.84 6.45 8.35
CA ARG A 193 -1.86 7.44 7.90
C ARG A 193 -2.47 8.83 7.75
N LEU A 194 -3.69 8.92 7.23
CA LEU A 194 -4.41 10.21 7.12
C LEU A 194 -4.72 10.78 8.49
N LEU A 195 -5.16 9.96 9.45
CA LEU A 195 -5.41 10.42 10.82
C LEU A 195 -4.14 10.97 11.45
N THR A 196 -3.01 10.27 11.30
CA THR A 196 -1.70 10.75 11.76
C THR A 196 -1.31 12.07 11.09
N LEU A 197 -1.55 12.21 9.79
CA LEU A 197 -1.30 13.42 9.03
C LEU A 197 -2.15 14.60 9.51
N VAL A 198 -3.45 14.38 9.69
CA VAL A 198 -4.42 15.38 10.17
C VAL A 198 -4.05 15.83 11.58
N ARG A 199 -3.74 14.89 12.49
CA ARG A 199 -3.26 15.21 13.84
C ARG A 199 -2.02 16.09 13.81
N LYS A 200 -1.05 15.76 12.94
CA LYS A 200 0.22 16.49 12.83
C LYS A 200 0.07 17.88 12.22
N ARG A 201 -0.80 18.05 11.22
CA ARG A 201 -0.97 19.33 10.51
C ARG A 201 -1.92 20.30 11.19
N TYR A 202 -2.92 19.78 11.92
CA TYR A 202 -3.98 20.58 12.52
C TYR A 202 -4.00 20.37 14.04
N SER A 203 -4.88 19.50 14.54
CA SER A 203 -5.08 19.25 15.96
C SER A 203 -5.66 17.86 16.21
N SER A 204 -5.65 17.42 17.46
CA SER A 204 -6.35 16.20 17.88
C SER A 204 -7.87 16.30 17.66
N LYS A 205 -8.48 17.49 17.83
CA LYS A 205 -9.91 17.71 17.54
C LYS A 205 -10.24 17.52 16.06
N ALA A 206 -9.37 18.02 15.16
CA ALA A 206 -9.52 17.84 13.72
C ALA A 206 -9.40 16.36 13.34
N GLU A 207 -8.47 15.63 13.95
CA GLU A 207 -8.35 14.19 13.73
C GLU A 207 -9.60 13.43 14.17
N MET A 208 -10.16 13.74 15.35
CA MET A 208 -11.42 13.12 15.81
C MET A 208 -12.57 13.38 14.82
N THR A 209 -12.67 14.63 14.33
CA THR A 209 -13.63 15.00 13.29
C THR A 209 -13.41 14.16 12.02
N TYR A 210 -12.16 14.03 11.57
CA TYR A 210 -11.82 13.25 10.38
C TYR A 210 -12.09 11.74 10.57
N ARG A 211 -11.90 11.20 11.78
CA ARG A 211 -12.23 9.81 12.10
C ARG A 211 -13.73 9.54 11.93
N SER A 212 -14.59 10.46 12.37
CA SER A 212 -16.03 10.36 12.12
C SER A 212 -16.38 10.45 10.64
N ILE A 213 -15.66 11.29 9.86
CA ILE A 213 -15.79 11.36 8.40
C ILE A 213 -15.44 10.02 7.72
N LEU A 214 -14.44 9.29 8.23
CA LEU A 214 -14.06 7.99 7.68
C LEU A 214 -15.19 6.95 7.80
N ARG A 215 -16.06 7.07 8.80
CA ARG A 215 -17.23 6.19 9.03
C ARG A 215 -18.46 6.58 8.20
N CYS A 216 -18.48 7.80 7.66
CA CYS A 216 -19.62 8.31 6.89
C CYS A 216 -19.51 7.90 5.41
N ASN A 217 -20.64 7.46 4.84
CA ASN A 217 -20.79 7.26 3.39
C ASN A 217 -21.06 8.60 2.68
N LEU A 218 -21.96 9.41 3.24
CA LEU A 218 -22.24 10.79 2.82
C LEU A 218 -21.74 11.73 3.91
N VAL A 219 -20.88 12.68 3.56
CA VAL A 219 -20.22 13.55 4.53
C VAL A 219 -20.98 14.88 4.61
N THR A 220 -21.78 15.05 5.65
CA THR A 220 -22.42 16.34 6.01
C THR A 220 -22.03 16.74 7.42
N VAL A 221 -22.11 18.03 7.75
CA VAL A 221 -21.78 18.52 9.10
C VAL A 221 -22.63 17.80 10.15
N ASP A 222 -23.94 17.67 9.92
CA ASP A 222 -24.86 16.98 10.83
C ASP A 222 -24.47 15.51 11.04
N THR A 223 -24.26 14.75 9.95
CA THR A 223 -23.86 13.34 10.05
C THR A 223 -22.52 13.16 10.75
N ILE A 224 -21.59 14.12 10.65
CA ILE A 224 -20.32 14.04 11.35
C ILE A 224 -20.55 14.28 12.84
N THR A 225 -21.30 15.33 13.19
CA THR A 225 -21.62 15.69 14.57
C THR A 225 -22.33 14.53 15.29
N ASP A 226 -23.27 13.86 14.62
CA ASP A 226 -23.99 12.71 15.18
C ASP A 226 -23.09 11.48 15.41
N ASN A 227 -22.00 11.36 14.64
CA ASN A 227 -21.04 10.24 14.70
C ASN A 227 -19.77 10.58 15.51
N LEU A 228 -19.71 11.72 16.22
CA LEU A 228 -18.62 12.01 17.13
C LEU A 228 -18.75 11.12 18.37
N GLU A 229 -17.81 10.19 18.56
CA GLU A 229 -17.78 9.33 19.74
C GLU A 229 -17.21 10.09 20.96
N GLY A 230 -17.91 10.01 22.09
CA GLY A 230 -17.44 10.46 23.41
C GLY A 230 -17.78 11.90 23.81
N GLU A 231 -17.45 12.26 25.06
CA GLU A 231 -17.57 13.62 25.61
C GLU A 231 -16.52 14.55 24.98
N THR A 232 -16.73 14.92 23.73
CA THR A 232 -15.83 15.83 23.03
C THR A 232 -16.41 17.24 23.02
N ASN A 233 -15.64 18.20 23.55
CA ASN A 233 -15.90 19.65 23.42
C ASN A 233 -15.61 20.12 21.99
N ILE A 234 -16.30 19.55 21.00
CA ILE A 234 -16.24 19.91 19.58
C ILE A 234 -17.62 20.44 19.20
N SER A 235 -17.70 21.74 18.94
CA SER A 235 -18.94 22.37 18.52
C SER A 235 -19.25 22.06 17.05
N ARG A 236 -20.51 22.24 16.64
CA ARG A 236 -20.91 22.18 15.22
C ARG A 236 -20.11 23.15 14.34
N GLU A 237 -19.78 24.32 14.87
CA GLU A 237 -18.98 25.34 14.18
C GLU A 237 -17.52 24.88 13.97
N ASP A 238 -16.94 24.16 14.94
CA ASP A 238 -15.62 23.54 14.80
C ASP A 238 -15.65 22.49 13.67
N VAL A 239 -16.68 21.64 13.63
CA VAL A 239 -16.86 20.62 12.58
C VAL A 239 -16.94 21.28 11.20
N ALA A 240 -17.78 22.30 11.04
CA ALA A 240 -17.91 23.03 9.78
C ALA A 240 -16.58 23.66 9.33
N SER A 241 -15.83 24.22 10.28
CA SER A 241 -14.49 24.78 10.03
C SER A 241 -13.49 23.70 9.60
N HIS A 242 -13.43 22.58 10.31
CA HIS A 242 -12.58 21.44 9.96
C HIS A 242 -12.90 20.89 8.56
N VAL A 243 -14.18 20.72 8.22
CA VAL A 243 -14.61 20.25 6.89
C VAL A 243 -14.15 21.19 5.79
N LYS A 244 -14.24 22.51 6.00
CA LYS A 244 -13.73 23.51 5.06
C LYS A 244 -12.22 23.38 4.86
N TYR A 245 -11.45 23.19 5.95
CA TYR A 245 -10.00 22.97 5.86
C TYR A 245 -9.66 21.68 5.11
N PHE A 246 -10.35 20.57 5.40
CA PHE A 246 -10.15 19.30 4.70
C PHE A 246 -10.46 19.42 3.21
N SER A 247 -11.48 20.18 2.85
CA SER A 247 -11.79 20.44 1.45
C SER A 247 -10.70 21.25 0.75
N ASN A 248 -10.20 22.31 1.38
CA ASN A 248 -9.12 23.14 0.83
C ASN A 248 -7.80 22.36 0.66
N CYS A 249 -7.58 21.32 1.45
CA CYS A 249 -6.37 20.50 1.39
C CYS A 249 -6.54 19.23 0.54
N GLY A 250 -7.66 19.07 -0.17
CA GLY A 250 -7.90 17.94 -1.08
C GLY A 250 -8.22 16.62 -0.37
N LEU A 251 -8.52 16.65 0.93
CA LEU A 251 -8.99 15.46 1.66
C LEU A 251 -10.49 15.19 1.42
N LEU A 252 -11.24 16.23 1.05
CA LEU A 252 -12.66 16.16 0.71
C LEU A 252 -12.97 16.98 -0.55
N ARG A 253 -13.86 16.46 -1.38
CA ARG A 253 -14.46 17.22 -2.49
C ARG A 253 -15.86 17.65 -2.10
N LYS A 254 -16.19 18.91 -2.36
CA LYS A 254 -17.57 19.41 -2.24
C LYS A 254 -18.39 18.90 -3.42
N SER A 255 -19.61 18.42 -3.17
CA SER A 255 -20.53 18.06 -4.25
C SER A 255 -20.88 19.27 -5.11
N LEU A 256 -21.15 19.04 -6.40
CA LEU A 256 -21.57 20.07 -7.34
C LEU A 256 -23.03 20.49 -7.13
N ASP A 257 -23.83 19.70 -6.43
CA ASP A 257 -25.29 19.87 -6.28
C ASP A 257 -25.69 21.05 -5.37
N CYS A 258 -24.75 21.96 -5.07
CA CYS A 258 -24.89 23.11 -4.16
C CYS A 258 -25.30 22.76 -2.72
N THR A 259 -25.45 21.48 -2.38
CA THR A 259 -25.66 20.99 -1.03
C THR A 259 -24.35 21.07 -0.23
N GLU A 260 -24.42 21.28 1.08
CA GLU A 260 -23.27 21.20 2.01
C GLU A 260 -22.80 19.75 2.25
N THR A 261 -22.79 18.97 1.17
CA THR A 261 -22.40 17.57 1.12
C THR A 261 -21.00 17.45 0.53
N TYR A 262 -20.20 16.60 1.15
CA TYR A 262 -18.83 16.31 0.76
C TYR A 262 -18.67 14.82 0.50
N PHE A 263 -17.66 14.45 -0.28
CA PHE A 263 -17.28 13.06 -0.50
C PHE A 263 -15.76 12.89 -0.49
N LYS A 264 -15.34 11.66 -0.20
CA LYS A 264 -13.92 11.25 -0.21
C LYS A 264 -13.61 10.71 -1.60
N ASP A 265 -12.64 11.32 -2.27
CA ASP A 265 -12.09 10.78 -3.51
C ASP A 265 -10.78 10.05 -3.19
N GLY A 266 -10.74 8.74 -3.46
CA GLY A 266 -9.59 7.90 -3.13
C GLY A 266 -8.29 8.34 -3.80
N ASP A 267 -8.38 8.87 -5.03
CA ASP A 267 -7.19 9.29 -5.78
C ASP A 267 -6.61 10.60 -5.22
N ASP A 268 -7.47 11.55 -4.84
CA ASP A 268 -7.04 12.80 -4.22
C ASP A 268 -6.41 12.56 -2.84
N VAL A 269 -7.07 11.74 -2.03
CA VAL A 269 -6.58 11.37 -0.70
C VAL A 269 -5.21 10.71 -0.80
N ARG A 270 -5.04 9.78 -1.75
CA ARG A 270 -3.74 9.15 -2.02
C ARG A 270 -2.71 10.17 -2.49
N ARG A 271 -3.07 11.10 -3.37
CA ARG A 271 -2.19 12.17 -3.83
C ARG A 271 -1.70 13.06 -2.68
N VAL A 272 -2.56 13.37 -1.70
CA VAL A 272 -2.16 14.12 -0.50
C VAL A 272 -1.09 13.38 0.30
N LEU A 273 -1.26 12.07 0.50
CA LEU A 273 -0.26 11.23 1.20
C LEU A 273 1.05 11.14 0.41
N VAL A 274 0.99 11.00 -0.91
CA VAL A 274 2.17 10.99 -1.78
C VAL A 274 2.95 12.29 -1.65
N VAL A 275 2.27 13.45 -1.73
CA VAL A 275 2.91 14.76 -1.56
C VAL A 275 3.54 14.90 -0.17
N ASP A 276 2.88 14.39 0.88
CA ASP A 276 3.45 14.39 2.23
C ASP A 276 4.72 13.54 2.34
N SER A 277 4.69 12.30 1.82
CA SER A 277 5.86 11.41 1.78
C SER A 277 7.01 12.02 0.99
N LEU A 278 6.76 12.57 -0.21
CA LEU A 278 7.78 13.27 -1.00
C LEU A 278 8.36 14.48 -0.25
N GLY A 279 7.50 15.27 0.41
CA GLY A 279 7.92 16.40 1.23
C GLY A 279 8.78 15.98 2.43
N ARG A 280 8.48 14.85 3.07
CA ARG A 280 9.31 14.27 4.14
C ARG A 280 10.69 13.85 3.63
N ILE A 281 10.74 13.09 2.54
CA ILE A 281 12.00 12.63 1.91
C ILE A 281 12.87 13.83 1.50
N LEU A 282 12.26 14.91 0.99
CA LEU A 282 12.98 16.15 0.70
C LEU A 282 13.46 16.85 1.98
N SER A 283 12.72 16.77 3.08
CA SER A 283 13.13 17.38 4.37
C SER A 283 14.44 16.81 4.91
N GLU A 284 14.66 15.52 4.67
CA GLU A 284 15.88 14.80 5.10
C GLU A 284 17.10 15.16 4.26
N SER A 285 16.88 15.57 3.00
CA SER A 285 17.98 15.92 2.06
C SER A 285 18.26 17.42 1.96
N SER A 286 17.23 18.26 1.84
CA SER A 286 17.35 19.73 1.79
C SER A 286 16.03 20.44 2.14
N LYS A 287 16.07 21.28 3.19
CA LYS A 287 14.92 22.09 3.62
C LYS A 287 14.51 23.12 2.56
N GLU A 288 15.47 23.67 1.82
CA GLU A 288 15.26 24.64 0.75
C GLU A 288 14.57 23.98 -0.45
N ALA A 289 15.01 22.78 -0.83
CA ALA A 289 14.37 22.02 -1.90
C ALA A 289 12.92 21.69 -1.58
N ARG A 290 12.64 21.28 -0.33
CA ARG A 290 11.26 21.07 0.12
C ARG A 290 10.42 22.35 0.01
N ARG A 291 10.96 23.50 0.46
CA ARG A 291 10.27 24.79 0.38
C ARG A 291 9.93 25.16 -1.06
N ILE A 292 10.89 25.02 -1.97
CA ILE A 292 10.70 25.31 -3.40
C ILE A 292 9.69 24.32 -4.02
N PHE A 293 9.77 23.04 -3.69
CA PHE A 293 8.81 22.02 -4.13
C PHE A 293 7.37 22.34 -3.70
N SER A 294 7.16 22.65 -2.41
CA SER A 294 5.84 23.04 -1.89
C SER A 294 5.30 24.30 -2.57
N MET A 295 6.17 25.27 -2.86
CA MET A 295 5.79 26.51 -3.54
C MET A 295 5.35 26.29 -4.99
N ILE A 296 6.07 25.45 -5.74
CA ILE A 296 5.70 25.13 -7.13
C ILE A 296 4.40 24.33 -7.14
N LEU A 297 4.19 23.42 -6.18
CA LEU A 297 2.94 22.69 -6.02
C LEU A 297 1.72 23.62 -5.83
N GLU A 298 1.87 24.64 -4.99
CA GLU A 298 0.79 25.60 -4.69
C GLU A 298 0.46 26.49 -5.90
N HIS A 299 1.48 26.98 -6.60
CA HIS A 299 1.30 27.88 -7.75
C HIS A 299 1.17 27.18 -9.11
N ARG A 300 1.26 25.84 -9.14
CA ARG A 300 1.27 24.97 -10.33
C ARG A 300 2.47 25.16 -11.27
N THR A 301 2.73 26.39 -11.72
CA THR A 301 3.80 26.74 -12.65
C THR A 301 4.49 28.03 -12.21
N LEU A 302 5.83 28.05 -12.19
CA LEU A 302 6.62 29.23 -11.77
C LEU A 302 7.90 29.42 -12.61
N GLU A 303 8.29 30.66 -12.87
CA GLU A 303 9.61 30.98 -13.43
C GLU A 303 10.68 31.09 -12.33
N ASP A 304 11.96 30.98 -12.71
CA ASP A 304 13.10 31.17 -11.79
C ASP A 304 12.99 32.46 -10.96
N LYS A 305 12.64 33.58 -11.62
CA LYS A 305 12.54 34.90 -10.97
C LYS A 305 11.46 34.90 -9.88
N ASP A 306 10.32 34.27 -10.14
CA ASP A 306 9.20 34.21 -9.21
C ASP A 306 9.53 33.32 -8.02
N ILE A 307 10.24 32.21 -8.26
CA ILE A 307 10.68 31.31 -7.20
C ILE A 307 11.65 32.05 -6.27
N VAL A 308 12.63 32.80 -6.80
CA VAL A 308 13.55 33.57 -5.96
C VAL A 308 12.79 34.60 -5.10
N THR A 309 11.89 35.36 -5.70
CA THR A 309 11.13 36.40 -4.99
C THR A 309 10.18 35.82 -3.94
N LYS A 310 9.43 34.76 -4.27
CA LYS A 310 8.44 34.16 -3.37
C LYS A 310 9.09 33.29 -2.29
N SER A 311 10.15 32.56 -2.61
CA SER A 311 10.80 31.65 -1.67
C SER A 311 11.66 32.35 -0.64
N LEU A 312 12.06 33.60 -0.87
CA LEU A 312 13.02 34.31 -0.01
C LEU A 312 14.31 33.51 0.17
N VAL A 313 14.67 32.67 -0.81
CA VAL A 313 15.91 31.88 -0.85
C VAL A 313 16.88 32.56 -1.81
N PRO A 314 18.18 32.68 -1.48
CA PRO A 314 19.16 33.25 -2.38
C PRO A 314 19.18 32.56 -3.74
N SER A 315 19.36 33.33 -4.82
CA SER A 315 19.26 32.83 -6.20
C SER A 315 20.15 31.62 -6.49
N TYR A 316 21.39 31.61 -5.97
CA TYR A 316 22.31 30.48 -6.17
C TYR A 316 21.78 29.18 -5.51
N THR A 317 21.15 29.28 -4.34
CA THR A 317 20.56 28.15 -3.63
C THR A 317 19.29 27.67 -4.32
N VAL A 318 18.47 28.59 -4.85
CA VAL A 318 17.30 28.25 -5.68
C VAL A 318 17.73 27.44 -6.90
N LYS A 319 18.73 27.89 -7.64
CA LYS A 319 19.25 27.15 -8.81
C LYS A 319 19.75 25.76 -8.44
N LYS A 320 20.55 25.64 -7.36
CA LYS A 320 21.05 24.35 -6.87
C LYS A 320 19.89 23.41 -6.50
N ALA A 321 18.90 23.91 -5.78
CA ALA A 321 17.73 23.13 -5.35
C ALA A 321 16.86 22.71 -6.54
N LEU A 322 16.61 23.61 -7.51
CA LEU A 322 15.86 23.29 -8.73
C LEU A 322 16.56 22.23 -9.57
N MET A 323 17.88 22.33 -9.74
CA MET A 323 18.66 21.30 -10.44
C MET A 323 18.56 19.96 -9.71
N MET A 324 18.66 19.95 -8.37
CA MET A 324 18.48 18.74 -7.58
C MET A 324 17.08 18.15 -7.77
N LEU A 325 16.02 18.96 -7.63
CA LEU A 325 14.64 18.52 -7.82
C LEU A 325 14.43 17.97 -9.24
N HIS A 326 14.99 18.62 -10.25
CA HIS A 326 14.87 18.21 -11.65
C HIS A 326 15.57 16.88 -11.93
N LEU A 327 16.83 16.74 -11.50
CA LEU A 327 17.62 15.51 -11.65
C LEU A 327 16.95 14.32 -10.94
N ASN A 328 16.22 14.60 -9.85
CA ASN A 328 15.49 13.59 -9.10
C ASN A 328 14.03 13.41 -9.56
N GLY A 329 13.62 14.08 -10.64
CA GLY A 329 12.31 13.91 -11.26
C GLY A 329 11.14 14.57 -10.51
N PHE A 330 11.39 15.41 -9.50
CA PHE A 330 10.36 16.13 -8.76
C PHE A 330 9.75 17.27 -9.56
N VAL A 331 10.55 17.92 -10.40
CA VAL A 331 10.11 19.04 -11.23
C VAL A 331 10.52 18.85 -12.69
N VAL A 332 9.68 19.36 -13.58
CA VAL A 332 9.91 19.39 -15.02
C VAL A 332 9.96 20.83 -15.50
N LEU A 333 10.82 21.08 -16.48
CA LEU A 333 10.94 22.37 -17.14
C LEU A 333 10.07 22.35 -18.40
N LYS A 334 9.02 23.16 -18.42
CA LYS A 334 8.14 23.33 -19.57
C LYS A 334 8.49 24.62 -20.30
N HIS A 335 8.33 24.57 -21.62
CA HIS A 335 8.43 25.74 -22.48
C HIS A 335 7.01 26.28 -22.66
N SER A 336 6.83 27.56 -22.38
CA SER A 336 5.58 28.26 -22.65
C SER A 336 5.77 29.16 -23.88
N GLY A 337 4.80 29.14 -24.80
CA GLY A 337 4.76 29.96 -26.02
C GLY A 337 5.06 29.20 -27.32
N PRO A 338 4.11 29.11 -28.28
CA PRO A 338 4.41 28.65 -29.63
C PRO A 338 5.11 29.77 -30.43
N GLY A 339 6.34 29.53 -30.89
CA GLY A 339 6.98 30.34 -31.94
C GLY A 339 7.71 31.62 -31.50
N GLU A 340 7.94 31.83 -30.20
CA GLU A 340 8.79 32.95 -29.75
C GLU A 340 10.28 32.62 -29.90
N SER A 341 11.07 33.59 -30.36
CA SER A 341 12.53 33.46 -30.52
C SER A 341 13.28 33.20 -29.20
N ARG A 342 12.62 33.36 -28.05
CA ARG A 342 13.17 33.12 -26.71
C ARG A 342 12.09 32.47 -25.84
N PRO A 343 12.05 31.14 -25.69
CA PRO A 343 11.00 30.47 -24.92
C PRO A 343 11.09 30.85 -23.43
N VAL A 344 9.94 31.08 -22.81
CA VAL A 344 9.84 31.28 -21.35
C VAL A 344 9.80 29.92 -20.67
N LEU A 345 10.78 29.68 -19.81
CA LEU A 345 10.97 28.43 -19.09
C LEU A 345 10.22 28.48 -17.76
N GLN A 346 9.32 27.52 -17.55
CA GLN A 346 8.51 27.40 -16.34
C GLN A 346 8.71 26.04 -15.68
N TRP A 347 8.85 26.04 -14.36
CA TRP A 347 8.93 24.83 -13.55
C TRP A 347 7.55 24.38 -13.14
N GLU A 348 7.31 23.08 -13.25
CA GLU A 348 6.08 22.42 -12.81
C GLU A 348 6.43 21.16 -12.02
N VAL A 349 5.62 20.82 -11.02
CA VAL A 349 5.76 19.57 -10.28
C VAL A 349 5.03 18.44 -11.02
N ASP A 350 5.75 17.35 -11.28
CA ASP A 350 5.18 16.11 -11.82
C ASP A 350 5.21 15.05 -10.72
N ILE A 351 4.10 14.92 -10.00
CA ILE A 351 3.98 14.03 -8.83
C ILE A 351 4.13 12.57 -9.25
N ASP A 352 3.60 12.17 -10.41
CA ASP A 352 3.64 10.79 -10.88
C ASP A 352 5.05 10.38 -11.29
N ARG A 353 5.78 11.29 -11.96
CA ARG A 353 7.20 11.08 -12.26
C ARG A 353 8.03 11.04 -10.98
N ALA A 354 7.82 11.98 -10.06
CA ALA A 354 8.53 12.03 -8.78
C ALA A 354 8.33 10.72 -8.00
N SER A 355 7.08 10.28 -7.87
CA SER A 355 6.71 9.06 -7.15
C SER A 355 7.37 7.83 -7.76
N ARG A 356 7.37 7.69 -9.09
CA ARG A 356 8.06 6.57 -9.78
C ARG A 356 9.57 6.59 -9.54
N VAL A 357 10.22 7.74 -9.72
CA VAL A 357 11.68 7.86 -9.56
C VAL A 357 12.09 7.58 -8.11
N VAL A 358 11.36 8.12 -7.14
CA VAL A 358 11.63 7.92 -5.71
C VAL A 358 11.33 6.47 -5.31
N SER A 359 10.24 5.87 -5.78
CA SER A 359 9.91 4.46 -5.51
C SER A 359 10.98 3.51 -6.01
N GLU A 360 11.52 3.74 -7.21
CA GLU A 360 12.64 2.94 -7.73
C GLU A 360 13.92 3.07 -6.91
N LYS A 361 14.18 4.25 -6.33
CA LYS A 361 15.30 4.43 -5.39
C LYS A 361 15.05 3.70 -4.08
N ILE A 362 13.85 3.81 -3.53
CA ILE A 362 13.46 3.11 -2.30
C ILE A 362 13.56 1.59 -2.50
N LYS A 363 13.11 1.04 -3.64
CA LYS A 363 13.28 -0.38 -3.97
C LYS A 363 14.73 -0.81 -3.94
N LYS A 364 15.65 -0.01 -4.50
CA LYS A 364 17.10 -0.31 -4.48
C LYS A 364 17.69 -0.22 -3.06
N MET A 365 17.20 0.69 -2.23
CA MET A 365 17.60 0.78 -0.83
C MET A 365 17.11 -0.45 -0.05
N LEU A 366 15.82 -0.77 -0.17
CA LEU A 366 15.22 -1.97 0.42
C LEU A 366 15.93 -3.24 -0.03
N GLU A 367 16.31 -3.37 -1.31
CA GLU A 367 17.07 -4.53 -1.81
C GLU A 367 18.39 -4.70 -1.06
N ARG A 368 19.14 -3.60 -0.88
CA ARG A 368 20.41 -3.63 -0.14
C ARG A 368 20.19 -3.99 1.32
N SER A 369 19.22 -3.33 1.99
CA SER A 369 18.88 -3.60 3.38
C SER A 369 18.45 -5.05 3.58
N TRP A 370 17.60 -5.59 2.69
CA TRP A 370 17.15 -6.98 2.73
C TRP A 370 18.31 -7.96 2.58
N SER A 371 19.21 -7.72 1.62
CA SER A 371 20.40 -8.54 1.44
C SER A 371 21.33 -8.51 2.66
N LEU A 372 21.51 -7.33 3.29
CA LEU A 372 22.32 -7.19 4.50
C LEU A 372 21.72 -7.98 5.66
N ILE A 373 20.42 -7.87 5.89
CA ILE A 373 19.72 -8.63 6.92
C ILE A 373 19.80 -10.14 6.66
N ASN A 374 19.55 -10.56 5.42
CA ASN A 374 19.65 -11.98 5.05
C ASN A 374 21.07 -12.53 5.20
N GLN A 375 22.10 -11.72 4.96
CA GLN A 375 23.49 -12.09 5.24
C GLN A 375 23.72 -12.19 6.74
N ARG A 376 23.28 -11.21 7.54
CA ARG A 376 23.42 -11.23 9.00
C ARG A 376 22.78 -12.47 9.60
N TRP A 377 21.51 -12.77 9.28
CA TRP A 377 20.80 -13.95 9.81
C TRP A 377 21.45 -15.28 9.47
N ARG A 378 22.21 -15.39 8.37
CA ARG A 378 22.99 -16.60 8.07
C ARG A 378 24.22 -16.77 8.97
N HIS A 379 24.70 -15.69 9.59
CA HIS A 379 25.94 -15.64 10.34
C HIS A 379 25.75 -15.31 11.82
N VAL A 380 24.51 -15.19 12.32
CA VAL A 380 24.24 -14.91 13.75
C VAL A 380 24.87 -16.00 14.60
N ARG A 381 26.05 -15.66 15.15
CA ARG A 381 26.60 -16.24 16.38
C ARG A 381 26.22 -15.26 17.49
N SER A 382 25.82 -15.79 18.64
CA SER A 382 25.32 -15.06 19.81
C SER A 382 26.35 -14.09 20.39
N SER A 383 26.49 -12.90 19.81
CA SER A 383 27.18 -11.79 20.46
C SER A 383 26.25 -10.59 20.53
N ASP A 384 26.02 -10.11 21.75
CA ASP A 384 25.04 -9.09 22.11
C ASP A 384 25.28 -7.73 21.42
N ASP A 385 26.52 -7.43 21.00
CA ASP A 385 26.86 -6.15 20.32
C ASP A 385 26.29 -6.02 18.88
N VAL A 386 25.68 -7.07 18.32
CA VAL A 386 25.16 -7.09 16.94
C VAL A 386 23.68 -6.67 16.86
N GLU A 387 22.97 -6.61 18.00
CA GLU A 387 21.51 -6.40 18.03
C GLU A 387 21.13 -4.94 17.65
N ASP A 388 21.82 -3.93 18.20
CA ASP A 388 21.52 -2.51 17.99
C ASP A 388 21.64 -2.03 16.53
N GLU A 389 22.51 -2.65 15.73
CA GLU A 389 22.66 -2.31 14.31
C GLU A 389 21.62 -3.01 13.44
N ALA A 390 21.15 -4.20 13.84
CA ALA A 390 20.09 -4.91 13.15
C ALA A 390 18.74 -4.21 13.35
N ASP A 391 18.45 -3.74 14.56
CA ASP A 391 17.20 -3.05 14.87
C ASP A 391 17.07 -1.73 14.12
N ARG A 392 18.16 -0.95 14.04
CA ARG A 392 18.19 0.29 13.22
C ARG A 392 17.94 0.03 11.74
N GLU A 393 18.49 -1.07 11.20
CA GLU A 393 18.27 -1.44 9.81
C GLU A 393 16.82 -1.90 9.57
N LEU A 394 16.23 -2.65 10.50
CA LEU A 394 14.82 -3.05 10.46
C LEU A 394 13.90 -1.83 10.51
N ASP A 395 14.15 -0.88 11.40
CA ASP A 395 13.38 0.36 11.47
C ASP A 395 13.49 1.21 10.19
N CYS A 396 14.69 1.29 9.62
CA CYS A 396 14.91 1.90 8.31
C CYS A 396 14.06 1.21 7.23
N MET A 397 14.08 -0.13 7.18
CA MET A 397 13.28 -0.91 6.23
C MET A 397 11.79 -0.71 6.42
N LEU A 398 11.30 -0.58 7.65
CA LEU A 398 9.89 -0.29 7.93
C LEU A 398 9.50 1.10 7.41
N GLY A 399 10.34 2.11 7.64
CA GLY A 399 10.14 3.46 7.12
C GLY A 399 10.08 3.49 5.59
N LEU A 400 11.04 2.84 4.93
CA LEU A 400 11.13 2.72 3.48
C LEU A 400 9.94 1.92 2.89
N SER A 401 9.53 0.84 3.55
CA SER A 401 8.39 0.04 3.11
C SER A 401 7.10 0.85 3.18
N LEU A 402 6.91 1.65 4.24
CA LEU A 402 5.75 2.52 4.36
C LEU A 402 5.73 3.62 3.28
N ASP A 403 6.88 4.20 2.94
CA ASP A 403 6.95 5.15 1.80
C ASP A 403 6.65 4.47 0.47
N LEU A 404 7.20 3.27 0.23
CA LEU A 404 6.93 2.50 -0.98
C LEU A 404 5.45 2.17 -1.12
N PHE A 405 4.78 1.85 -0.01
CA PHE A 405 3.33 1.62 0.01
C PHE A 405 2.55 2.85 -0.47
N VAL A 406 2.85 4.02 0.10
CA VAL A 406 2.17 5.28 -0.24
C VAL A 406 2.42 5.70 -1.69
N LEU A 407 3.69 5.73 -2.11
CA LEU A 407 4.10 6.11 -3.46
C LEU A 407 3.63 5.09 -4.51
N GLY A 408 3.31 3.88 -4.07
CA GLY A 408 2.99 2.73 -4.90
C GLY A 408 4.27 2.08 -5.43
N PRO A 409 4.28 0.74 -5.59
CA PRO A 409 5.46 0.07 -6.07
C PRO A 409 5.86 0.55 -7.48
N GLY A 410 4.99 1.13 -8.29
CA GLY A 410 5.31 1.45 -9.68
C GLY A 410 5.44 0.16 -10.50
N THR A 411 4.61 0.03 -11.52
CA THR A 411 4.56 -1.12 -12.43
C THR A 411 5.74 -1.15 -13.38
#